data_AF-A0A957FIH8-F1
#
_entry.id   AF-A0A957FIH8-F1
#
_cell.length_a   1.000
_cell.length_b   1.000
_cell.length_c   1.000
_cell.angle_alpha   90.00
_cell.angle_beta   90.00
_cell.angle_gamma   90.00
#
_symmetry.space_group_name_H-M   'P 1'
#
loop_
_entity.id
_entity.type
_entity.pdbx_description
1 polymer ?
#
loop_
_entity_poly.entity_id
_entity_poly.type
_entity_poly.pdbx_seq_one_letter_code
_entity_poly.pdbx_strand_id
1 'polypeptide(L)'
;QRSLIRTDADEVTYNLHVMIRFDLELQLLEGSLAVKDLPEAWHGRYQSDLGLHAPTDSDGVLQDVHWYDGWVGGGFQGYTLGNIMSALFFDTAVQAHPDIPAQISQGQFGTLHGWLKDNIYQHGSKFTANELIERVTGAPLTIQPYINYLHTKYGELYKL
;
A
#
# COMPACT_ATOMS: atom_id res chain seq x y z
N GLN A 1 -15.36 -1.92 -1.90
CA GLN A 1 -16.46 -1.43 -1.04
C GLN A 1 -15.86 -0.44 -0.05
N ARG A 2 -16.44 0.74 0.14
CA ARG A 2 -15.94 1.67 1.17
C ARG A 2 -16.15 1.07 2.57
N SER A 3 -15.12 1.10 3.40
CA SER A 3 -15.12 0.49 4.74
C SER A 3 -14.33 1.33 5.73
N LEU A 4 -14.41 1.01 7.03
CA LEU A 4 -13.75 1.76 8.11
C LEU A 4 -12.37 1.20 8.45
N ILE A 5 -12.22 -0.13 8.44
CA ILE A 5 -11.06 -0.81 9.01
C ILE A 5 -9.99 -0.97 7.94
N ARG A 6 -8.85 -0.30 8.12
CA ARG A 6 -7.76 -0.25 7.15
C ARG A 6 -7.23 -1.63 6.79
N THR A 7 -7.04 -2.51 7.78
CA THR A 7 -6.49 -3.87 7.54
C THR A 7 -7.40 -4.75 6.69
N ASP A 8 -8.69 -4.41 6.65
CA ASP A 8 -9.72 -5.21 5.98
C ASP A 8 -10.22 -4.53 4.69
N ALA A 9 -9.65 -3.36 4.36
CA ALA A 9 -10.00 -2.60 3.18
C ALA A 9 -9.59 -3.32 1.89
N ASP A 10 -10.40 -3.16 0.83
CA ASP A 10 -10.10 -3.75 -0.47
C ASP A 10 -8.93 -3.05 -1.18
N GLU A 11 -8.36 -3.70 -2.20
CA GLU A 11 -7.15 -3.19 -2.89
C GLU A 11 -7.33 -1.81 -3.53
N VAL A 12 -8.56 -1.41 -3.86
CA VAL A 12 -8.84 -0.11 -4.49
C VAL A 12 -8.93 0.98 -3.43
N THR A 13 -9.52 0.70 -2.26
CA THR A 13 -9.73 1.69 -1.20
C THR A 13 -8.63 1.74 -0.16
N TYR A 14 -7.83 0.67 0.01
CA TYR A 14 -6.81 0.54 1.05
C TYR A 14 -5.84 1.73 1.13
N ASN A 15 -5.34 2.21 -0.02
CA ASN A 15 -4.37 3.30 -0.04
C ASN A 15 -4.95 4.63 0.46
N LEU A 16 -6.27 4.83 0.39
CA LEU A 16 -6.92 6.03 0.94
C LEU A 16 -6.80 6.06 2.47
N HIS A 17 -6.92 4.92 3.14
CA HIS A 17 -6.73 4.83 4.60
C HIS A 17 -5.31 5.23 5.01
N VAL A 18 -4.31 4.84 4.21
CA VAL A 18 -2.91 5.21 4.41
C VAL A 18 -2.70 6.71 4.18
N MET A 19 -3.26 7.25 3.10
CA MET A 19 -3.16 8.68 2.78
C MET A 19 -3.77 9.56 3.87
N ILE A 20 -4.95 9.20 4.39
CA ILE A 20 -5.59 9.93 5.50
C ILE A 20 -4.64 10.01 6.71
N ARG A 21 -4.03 8.89 7.10
CA ARG A 21 -3.11 8.85 8.25
C ARG A 21 -1.85 9.66 7.99
N PHE A 22 -1.26 9.53 6.81
CA PHE A 22 -0.06 10.27 6.44
C PHE A 22 -0.29 11.79 6.45
N ASP A 23 -1.42 12.26 5.94
CA ASP A 23 -1.75 13.68 5.96
C ASP A 23 -2.00 14.20 7.39
N LEU A 24 -2.62 13.39 8.26
CA LEU A 24 -2.80 13.73 9.67
C LEU A 24 -1.45 13.75 10.41
N GLU A 25 -0.55 12.82 10.10
CA GLU A 25 0.83 12.85 10.62
C GLU A 25 1.54 14.15 10.24
N LEU A 26 1.45 14.57 8.98
CA LEU A 26 2.04 15.83 8.52
C LEU A 26 1.47 17.02 9.30
N GLN A 27 0.14 17.11 9.43
CA GLN A 27 -0.48 18.22 10.15
C GLN A 27 -0.09 18.27 11.63
N LEU A 28 0.02 17.10 12.29
CA LEU A 28 0.48 17.00 13.67
C LEU A 28 1.95 17.43 13.80
N LEU A 29 2.81 16.98 12.89
CA LEU A 29 4.26 17.29 12.90
C LEU A 29 4.55 18.76 12.55
N GLU A 30 3.78 19.35 11.64
CA GLU A 30 3.87 20.76 11.27
C GLU A 30 3.22 21.69 12.30
N GLY A 31 2.48 21.13 13.26
CA GLY A 31 1.79 21.88 14.31
C GLY A 31 0.51 22.60 13.84
N SER A 32 0.00 22.28 12.65
CA SER A 32 -1.26 22.82 12.13
C SER A 32 -2.49 22.10 12.69
N LEU A 33 -2.32 20.91 13.30
CA LEU A 33 -3.34 20.18 14.03
C LEU A 33 -2.88 19.89 15.47
N ALA A 34 -3.72 20.20 16.46
CA ALA A 34 -3.46 19.80 17.84
C ALA A 34 -3.99 18.38 18.10
N VAL A 35 -3.27 17.61 18.93
CA VAL A 35 -3.64 16.21 19.27
C VAL A 35 -5.08 16.08 19.78
N LYS A 36 -5.55 17.04 20.58
CA LYS A 36 -6.92 17.04 21.12
C LYS A 36 -8.01 17.14 20.04
N ASP A 37 -7.68 17.67 18.87
CA ASP A 37 -8.59 17.90 17.75
C ASP A 37 -8.49 16.78 16.70
N LEU A 38 -7.56 15.82 16.89
CA LEU A 38 -7.34 14.69 15.99
C LEU A 38 -8.57 13.79 15.79
N PRO A 39 -9.40 13.48 16.81
CA PRO A 39 -10.61 12.67 16.60
C PRO A 39 -11.57 13.32 15.58
N GLU A 40 -11.82 14.62 15.70
CA GLU A 40 -12.69 15.36 14.78
C GLU A 40 -12.08 15.41 13.36
N ALA A 41 -10.79 15.73 13.27
CA ALA A 41 -10.07 15.75 11.99
C ALA A 41 -10.10 14.39 11.28
N TRP A 42 -9.93 13.29 12.03
CA TRP A 42 -10.02 11.93 11.52
C TRP A 42 -11.39 11.64 10.90
N HIS A 43 -12.48 11.89 11.64
CA HIS A 43 -13.83 11.66 11.14
C HIS A 43 -14.13 12.53 9.92
N GLY A 44 -13.68 13.79 9.92
CA GLY A 44 -13.80 14.69 8.77
C GLY A 44 -13.09 14.15 7.51
N ARG A 45 -11.87 13.63 7.67
CA ARG A 45 -11.10 13.04 6.56
C ARG A 45 -11.72 11.75 6.04
N TYR A 46 -12.17 10.85 6.93
CA TYR A 46 -12.88 9.65 6.51
C TYR A 46 -14.18 9.99 5.75
N GLN A 47 -14.94 10.97 6.22
CA GLN A 47 -16.15 11.43 5.53
C GLN A 47 -15.84 12.04 4.16
N SER A 48 -14.79 12.87 4.05
CA SER A 48 -14.38 13.51 2.79
C SER A 48 -13.86 12.48 1.76
N ASP A 49 -12.95 11.61 2.19
CA ASP A 49 -12.13 10.81 1.28
C ASP A 49 -12.75 9.44 1.01
N LEU A 50 -13.50 8.88 1.97
CA LEU A 50 -14.18 7.58 1.87
C LEU A 50 -15.71 7.69 1.87
N GLY A 51 -16.29 8.86 2.15
CA GLY A 51 -17.73 9.08 2.13
C GLY A 51 -18.48 8.55 3.36
N LEU A 52 -17.77 8.18 4.42
CA LEU A 52 -18.32 7.60 5.65
C LEU A 52 -17.40 7.89 6.83
N HIS A 53 -17.91 7.85 8.06
CA HIS A 53 -17.10 7.95 9.28
C HIS A 53 -17.55 6.93 10.34
N ALA A 54 -16.68 6.65 11.30
CA ALA A 54 -17.00 5.72 12.38
C ALA A 54 -17.99 6.36 13.37
N PRO A 55 -18.88 5.57 14.00
CA PRO A 55 -19.81 6.09 15.01
C PRO A 55 -19.12 6.43 16.34
N THR A 56 -17.93 5.89 16.58
CA THR A 56 -17.12 6.13 17.78
C THR A 56 -15.64 6.16 17.42
N ASP A 57 -14.81 6.63 18.34
CA ASP A 57 -13.36 6.70 18.13
C ASP A 57 -12.66 5.34 18.15
N SER A 58 -13.33 4.25 18.60
CA SER A 58 -12.74 2.90 18.60
C SER A 58 -12.38 2.44 17.19
N ASP A 59 -13.26 2.69 16.24
CA ASP A 59 -13.05 2.42 14.81
C ASP A 59 -12.60 3.68 14.06
N GLY A 60 -12.46 4.80 14.80
CA GLY A 60 -11.92 6.07 14.35
C GLY A 60 -10.41 6.14 14.63
N VAL A 61 -9.98 7.22 15.27
CA VAL A 61 -8.55 7.48 15.54
C VAL A 61 -7.88 6.38 16.38
N LEU A 62 -8.62 5.65 17.23
CA LEU A 62 -8.07 4.59 18.09
C LEU A 62 -7.89 3.24 17.37
N GLN A 63 -8.26 3.15 16.08
CA GLN A 63 -8.31 1.90 15.32
C GLN A 63 -6.95 1.20 15.18
N ASP A 64 -5.88 1.99 15.00
CA ASP A 64 -4.54 1.49 14.70
C ASP A 64 -3.57 1.78 15.85
N VAL A 65 -2.69 0.83 16.14
CA VAL A 65 -1.77 0.91 17.29
C VAL A 65 -0.57 1.84 17.07
N HIS A 66 -0.24 2.19 15.83
CA HIS A 66 1.03 2.80 15.43
C HIS A 66 1.40 4.06 16.22
N TRP A 67 0.44 4.95 16.46
CA TRP A 67 0.68 6.19 17.23
C TRP A 67 0.62 5.99 18.76
N TYR A 68 0.21 4.82 19.22
CA TYR A 68 0.09 4.47 20.64
C TYR A 68 1.26 3.60 21.15
N ASP A 69 1.96 2.91 20.25
CA ASP A 69 3.15 2.08 20.54
C ASP A 69 4.45 2.67 19.94
N GLY A 70 4.39 3.89 19.41
CA GLY A 70 5.50 4.53 18.72
C GLY A 70 5.42 6.05 18.76
N TRP A 71 6.02 6.68 17.75
CA TRP A 71 5.90 8.13 17.52
C TRP A 71 4.89 8.42 16.41
N VAL A 72 4.34 9.62 16.43
CA VAL A 72 3.56 10.15 15.30
C VAL A 72 4.53 10.51 14.18
N GLY A 73 4.29 10.01 12.97
CA GLY A 73 5.08 10.34 11.78
C GLY A 73 5.79 9.15 11.15
N GLY A 74 5.48 8.91 9.87
CA GLY A 74 6.16 7.89 9.09
C GLY A 74 5.66 6.47 9.36
N GLY A 75 4.50 6.31 10.00
CA GLY A 75 4.00 5.00 10.45
C GLY A 75 3.31 4.18 9.34
N PHE A 76 2.85 4.81 8.26
CA PHE A 76 1.89 4.19 7.35
C PHE A 76 2.27 4.16 5.87
N GLN A 77 3.05 5.12 5.37
CA GLN A 77 3.39 5.25 3.95
C GLN A 77 4.05 3.99 3.36
N GLY A 78 4.74 3.20 4.21
CA GLY A 78 5.34 1.93 3.83
C GLY A 78 4.33 0.92 3.27
N TYR A 79 3.07 0.95 3.73
CA TYR A 79 2.03 0.05 3.21
C TYR A 79 1.69 0.35 1.75
N THR A 80 1.47 1.63 1.41
CA THR A 80 1.19 2.03 0.01
C THR A 80 2.40 1.82 -0.88
N LEU A 81 3.61 2.10 -0.39
CA LEU A 81 4.84 1.77 -1.13
C LEU A 81 4.96 0.28 -1.41
N GLY A 82 4.58 -0.57 -0.45
CA GLY A 82 4.50 -2.03 -0.62
C GLY A 82 3.55 -2.44 -1.74
N ASN A 83 2.34 -1.88 -1.80
CA ASN A 83 1.37 -2.14 -2.87
C ASN A 83 1.90 -1.72 -4.26
N ILE A 84 2.58 -0.57 -4.34
CA ILE A 84 3.16 -0.11 -5.61
C ILE A 84 4.30 -1.04 -6.04
N MET A 85 5.21 -1.35 -5.12
CA MET A 85 6.36 -2.22 -5.40
C MET A 85 5.94 -3.65 -5.73
N SER A 86 4.87 -4.19 -5.13
CA SER A 86 4.42 -5.55 -5.42
C SER A 86 4.01 -5.72 -6.88
N ALA A 87 3.24 -4.77 -7.43
CA ALA A 87 2.85 -4.81 -8.83
C ALA A 87 4.04 -4.58 -9.77
N LEU A 88 4.95 -3.65 -9.42
CA LEU A 88 6.16 -3.39 -10.20
C LEU A 88 7.06 -4.64 -10.29
N PHE A 89 7.33 -5.29 -9.15
CA PHE A 89 8.17 -6.49 -9.14
C PHE A 89 7.49 -7.68 -9.80
N PHE A 90 6.18 -7.85 -9.62
CA PHE A 90 5.44 -8.92 -10.27
C PHE A 90 5.43 -8.75 -11.80
N ASP A 91 5.14 -7.55 -12.30
CA ASP A 91 5.17 -7.25 -13.73
C ASP A 91 6.56 -7.52 -14.33
N THR A 92 7.62 -7.08 -13.65
CA THR A 92 9.01 -7.34 -14.06
C THR A 92 9.32 -8.85 -14.09
N ALA A 93 8.87 -9.61 -13.09
CA ALA A 93 9.04 -11.05 -13.04
C ALA A 93 8.32 -11.76 -14.20
N VAL A 94 7.09 -11.33 -14.53
CA VAL A 94 6.30 -11.88 -15.65
C VAL A 94 6.93 -11.54 -17.00
N GLN A 95 7.51 -10.35 -17.16
CA GLN A 95 8.25 -10.01 -18.38
C GLN A 95 9.48 -10.91 -18.57
N ALA A 96 10.19 -11.25 -17.49
CA ALA A 96 11.32 -12.19 -17.55
C ALA A 96 10.87 -13.65 -17.74
N HIS A 97 9.73 -14.03 -17.16
CA HIS A 97 9.17 -15.38 -17.18
C HIS A 97 7.65 -15.35 -17.45
N PRO A 98 7.23 -15.31 -18.73
CA PRO A 98 5.82 -15.17 -19.11
C PRO A 98 4.89 -16.29 -18.63
N ASP A 99 5.43 -17.46 -18.28
CA ASP A 99 4.66 -18.62 -17.81
C ASP A 99 4.20 -18.49 -16.35
N ILE A 100 4.69 -17.51 -15.58
CA ILE A 100 4.38 -17.34 -14.15
C ILE A 100 2.86 -17.38 -13.86
N PRO A 101 1.99 -16.62 -14.57
CA PRO A 101 0.55 -16.66 -14.29
C PRO A 101 -0.08 -18.05 -14.52
N ALA A 102 0.37 -18.76 -15.55
CA ALA A 102 -0.12 -20.11 -15.85
C ALA A 102 0.39 -21.17 -14.84
N GLN A 103 1.58 -20.96 -14.26
CA GLN A 103 2.10 -21.80 -13.19
C GLN A 103 1.34 -21.57 -11.88
N ILE A 104 1.04 -20.31 -11.54
CA ILE A 104 0.24 -19.96 -10.35
C ILE A 104 -1.14 -20.63 -10.39
N SER A 105 -1.80 -20.65 -11.56
CA SER A 105 -3.11 -21.32 -11.70
C SER A 105 -3.05 -22.85 -11.49
N GLN A 106 -1.86 -23.44 -11.57
CA GLN A 106 -1.58 -24.85 -11.30
C GLN A 106 -1.00 -25.08 -9.88
N GLY A 107 -0.94 -24.04 -9.04
CA GLY A 107 -0.34 -24.10 -7.70
C GLY A 107 1.18 -24.21 -7.72
N GLN A 108 1.84 -23.86 -8.83
CA GLN A 108 3.29 -23.91 -8.99
C GLN A 108 3.88 -22.51 -8.79
N PHE A 109 4.70 -22.34 -7.76
CA PHE A 109 5.30 -21.03 -7.40
C PHE A 109 6.83 -21.00 -7.55
N GLY A 110 7.44 -22.08 -8.03
CA GLY A 110 8.89 -22.25 -8.08
C GLY A 110 9.60 -21.15 -8.88
N THR A 111 9.09 -20.82 -10.07
CA THR A 111 9.68 -19.80 -10.95
C THR A 111 9.62 -18.42 -10.32
N LEU A 112 8.44 -18.00 -9.84
CA LEU A 112 8.27 -16.69 -9.20
C LEU A 112 9.14 -16.57 -7.94
N HIS A 113 9.11 -17.58 -7.08
CA HIS A 113 9.92 -17.57 -5.85
C HIS A 113 11.42 -17.57 -6.15
N GLY A 114 11.87 -18.34 -7.14
CA GLY A 114 13.27 -18.34 -7.58
C GLY A 114 13.70 -16.97 -8.09
N TRP A 115 12.89 -16.36 -8.96
CA TRP A 115 13.15 -15.03 -9.48
C TRP A 115 13.22 -13.98 -8.36
N LEU A 116 12.28 -14.00 -7.40
CA LEU A 116 12.28 -13.07 -6.26
C LEU A 116 13.50 -13.28 -5.35
N LYS A 117 13.89 -14.53 -5.13
CA LYS A 117 15.08 -14.86 -4.33
C LYS A 117 16.35 -14.30 -4.97
N ASP A 118 16.49 -14.50 -6.28
CA ASP A 118 17.69 -14.12 -7.02
C ASP A 118 17.77 -12.61 -7.29
N ASN A 119 16.64 -11.92 -7.43
CA ASN A 119 16.65 -10.49 -7.76
C ASN A 119 16.45 -9.59 -6.53
N ILE A 120 15.82 -10.07 -5.46
CA ILE A 120 15.42 -9.25 -4.31
C ILE A 120 15.99 -9.82 -3.01
N TYR A 121 15.57 -11.04 -2.64
CA TYR A 121 15.75 -11.50 -1.25
C TYR A 121 17.22 -11.76 -0.89
N GLN A 122 18.03 -12.27 -1.82
CA GLN A 122 19.43 -12.60 -1.54
C GLN A 122 20.29 -11.37 -1.18
N HIS A 123 19.82 -10.16 -1.51
CA HIS A 123 20.58 -8.93 -1.29
C HIS A 123 20.39 -8.36 0.12
N GLY A 124 19.32 -8.70 0.83
CA GLY A 124 19.01 -8.11 2.13
C GLY A 124 19.13 -6.57 2.10
N SER A 125 19.89 -6.00 3.02
CA SER A 125 20.17 -4.55 3.08
C SER A 125 21.45 -4.13 2.37
N LYS A 126 21.93 -4.91 1.38
CA LYS A 126 23.14 -4.56 0.60
C LYS A 126 22.98 -3.30 -0.25
N PHE A 127 21.74 -3.01 -0.67
CA PHE A 127 21.39 -1.86 -1.51
C PHE A 127 20.34 -1.02 -0.80
N THR A 128 20.33 0.28 -1.07
CA THR A 128 19.17 1.13 -0.73
C THR A 128 17.94 0.66 -1.52
N ALA A 129 16.75 1.04 -1.06
CA ALA A 129 15.51 0.65 -1.74
C ALA A 129 15.50 1.11 -3.21
N ASN A 130 15.93 2.34 -3.50
CA ASN A 130 15.97 2.87 -4.85
C ASN A 130 16.98 2.12 -5.74
N GLU A 131 18.18 1.85 -5.22
CA GLU A 131 19.19 1.07 -5.97
C GLU A 131 18.72 -0.36 -6.24
N LEU A 132 18.03 -0.99 -5.29
CA LEU A 132 17.48 -2.33 -5.48
C LEU A 132 16.40 -2.31 -6.57
N ILE A 133 15.47 -1.34 -6.50
CA ILE A 133 14.42 -1.17 -7.51
C ILE A 133 15.04 -1.01 -8.90
N GLU A 134 15.96 -0.06 -9.08
CA GLU A 134 16.61 0.18 -10.37
C GLU A 134 17.37 -1.04 -10.90
N ARG A 135 18.03 -1.81 -10.01
CA ARG A 135 18.71 -3.05 -10.40
C ARG A 135 17.75 -4.14 -10.88
N VAL A 136 16.59 -4.25 -10.24
CA VAL A 136 15.60 -5.29 -10.52
C VAL A 136 14.79 -4.95 -11.79
N THR A 137 14.37 -3.70 -11.93
CA THR A 137 13.40 -3.28 -12.95
C THR A 137 14.05 -2.53 -14.12
N GLY A 138 15.31 -2.10 -13.97
CA GLY A 138 15.99 -1.23 -14.92
C GLY A 138 15.53 0.24 -14.90
N ALA A 139 14.66 0.63 -13.97
CA ALA A 139 14.05 1.95 -13.89
C ALA A 139 13.73 2.36 -12.44
N PRO A 140 13.56 3.66 -12.14
CA PRO A 140 13.12 4.09 -10.80
C PRO A 140 11.69 3.59 -10.49
N LEU A 141 11.29 3.70 -9.22
CA LEU A 141 9.94 3.38 -8.78
C LEU A 141 8.89 4.15 -9.59
N THR A 142 7.88 3.43 -10.11
CA THR A 142 6.76 4.01 -10.83
C THR A 142 5.46 3.36 -10.38
N ILE A 143 4.36 4.14 -10.41
CA ILE A 143 3.02 3.68 -10.04
C ILE A 143 2.30 2.95 -11.19
N GLN A 144 2.81 3.06 -12.42
CA GLN A 144 2.07 2.61 -13.60
C GLN A 144 1.70 1.11 -13.58
N PRO A 145 2.60 0.18 -13.17
CA PRO A 145 2.24 -1.24 -13.07
C PRO A 145 1.11 -1.49 -12.05
N TYR A 146 1.10 -0.77 -10.93
CA TYR A 146 0.06 -0.87 -9.92
C TYR A 146 -1.29 -0.38 -10.42
N ILE A 147 -1.30 0.77 -11.09
CA ILE A 147 -2.51 1.34 -11.69
C ILE A 147 -3.06 0.43 -12.81
N ASN A 148 -2.18 -0.09 -13.67
CA ASN A 148 -2.57 -1.05 -14.70
C ASN A 148 -3.20 -2.31 -14.10
N TYR A 149 -2.56 -2.90 -13.08
CA TYR A 149 -3.07 -4.07 -12.36
C TYR A 149 -4.50 -3.84 -11.84
N LEU A 150 -4.73 -2.73 -11.14
CA LEU A 150 -6.05 -2.41 -10.60
C LEU A 150 -7.07 -2.20 -11.72
N HIS A 151 -6.75 -1.43 -12.76
CA HIS A 151 -7.67 -1.17 -13.86
C HIS A 151 -8.04 -2.45 -14.63
N THR A 152 -7.06 -3.30 -14.95
CA THR A 152 -7.33 -4.57 -15.64
C THR A 152 -8.21 -5.47 -14.78
N LYS A 153 -7.79 -5.75 -13.53
CA LYS A 153 -8.51 -6.69 -12.66
C LYS A 153 -9.92 -6.21 -12.34
N TYR A 154 -10.08 -4.97 -11.89
CA TYR A 154 -11.37 -4.46 -11.46
C TYR A 154 -12.24 -4.02 -12.64
N GLY A 155 -11.64 -3.61 -13.77
CA GLY A 155 -12.36 -3.36 -15.02
C GLY A 155 -13.01 -4.63 -15.56
N GLU A 156 -12.31 -5.77 -15.52
CA GLU A 156 -12.87 -7.07 -15.94
C GLU A 156 -13.94 -7.57 -14.96
N LEU A 157 -13.68 -7.52 -13.64
CA LEU A 157 -14.60 -8.04 -12.62
C LEU A 157 -15.93 -7.27 -12.56
N TYR A 158 -15.86 -5.94 -12.68
CA TYR A 158 -17.04 -5.07 -12.54
C TYR A 158 -17.57 -4.54 -13.87
N LYS A 159 -16.91 -4.87 -14.99
CA LYS A 159 -17.28 -4.44 -16.35
C LYS A 159 -17.39 -2.92 -16.47
N LEU A 160 -16.34 -2.22 -16.04
CA LEU A 160 -16.22 -0.76 -16.03
C LEU A 160 -15.76 -0.19 -17.38
#